data_AF-A0A6P0V8C0-F1
#
_entry.id   AF-A0A6P0V8C0-F1
#
_cell.length_a   1.000
_cell.length_b   1.000
_cell.length_c   1.000
_cell.angle_alpha   90.00
_cell.angle_beta   90.00
_cell.angle_gamma   90.00
#
_symmetry.space_group_name_H-M   'P 1'
#
loop_
_entity.id
_entity.type
_entity.pdbx_description
1 polymer ?
#
loop_
_entity_poly.entity_id
_entity_poly.type
_entity_poly.pdbx_seq_one_letter_code
_entity_poly.pdbx_strand_id
1 'polypeptide(L)' 'MSEQNTEQNTSLLREWCSKIEVANRNNIFCHCRSCGYEWVDSSFGVVCSNCGSHNVEQISCWQFPDD' A
#
# COMPACT_ATOMS: atom_id res chain seq x y z
N MET A 1 8.00 -11.53 38.02
CA MET A 1 7.31 -10.31 37.51
C MET A 1 8.05 -9.76 36.30
N SER A 2 8.23 -10.58 35.26
CA SER A 2 9.03 -10.24 34.07
C SER A 2 8.36 -10.70 32.77
N GLU A 3 7.41 -11.62 32.86
CA GLU A 3 6.69 -12.21 31.73
C GLU A 3 5.66 -11.23 31.12
N GLN A 4 5.07 -10.33 31.93
CA GLN A 4 4.09 -9.35 31.45
C GLN A 4 4.68 -8.31 30.47
N ASN A 5 5.98 -8.01 30.56
CA ASN A 5 6.62 -6.98 29.73
C ASN A 5 6.85 -7.48 28.30
N THR A 6 7.24 -8.74 28.12
CA THR A 6 7.50 -9.34 26.80
C THR A 6 6.20 -9.55 26.01
N GLU A 7 5.14 -10.02 26.67
CA GLU A 7 3.84 -10.25 26.02
C GLU A 7 3.21 -8.94 25.53
N GLN A 8 3.21 -7.89 26.36
CA GLN A 8 2.74 -6.55 25.97
C GLN A 8 3.56 -5.97 24.81
N ASN A 9 4.88 -6.23 24.77
CA ASN A 9 5.74 -5.82 23.67
C ASN A 9 5.36 -6.55 22.36
N THR A 10 5.08 -7.85 22.43
CA THR A 10 4.67 -8.62 21.25
C THR A 10 3.28 -8.26 20.73
N SER A 11 2.32 -7.95 21.62
CA SER A 11 0.99 -7.50 21.20
C SER A 11 1.06 -6.13 20.55
N LEU A 12 1.85 -5.21 21.11
CA LEU A 12 2.08 -3.89 20.54
C LEU A 12 2.76 -4.02 19.17
N LEU A 13 3.84 -4.81 19.05
CA LEU A 13 4.51 -5.04 17.77
C LEU A 13 3.53 -5.54 16.69
N ARG A 14 2.67 -6.50 17.03
CA ARG A 14 1.65 -7.04 16.10
C ARG A 14 0.66 -5.97 15.65
N GLU A 15 0.19 -5.13 16.57
CA GLU A 15 -0.71 -4.03 16.25
C GLU A 15 -0.06 -3.05 15.26
N TRP A 16 1.21 -2.68 15.49
CA TRP A 16 1.93 -1.77 14.62
C TRP A 16 2.20 -2.38 13.24
N CYS A 17 2.61 -3.65 13.17
CA CYS A 17 2.75 -4.36 11.90
C CYS A 17 1.44 -4.39 11.12
N SER A 18 0.30 -4.65 11.79
CA SER A 18 -1.00 -4.64 11.14
C SER A 18 -1.37 -3.27 10.58
N LYS A 19 -1.07 -2.17 11.30
CA LYS A 19 -1.27 -0.81 10.79
C LYS A 19 -0.41 -0.52 9.56
N ILE A 20 0.85 -0.97 9.55
CA ILE A 20 1.75 -0.84 8.40
C ILE A 20 1.23 -1.64 7.19
N GLU A 21 0.76 -2.87 7.41
CA GLU A 21 0.18 -3.69 6.34
C GLU A 21 -1.06 -3.03 5.71
N VAL A 22 -1.90 -2.39 6.53
CA VAL A 22 -3.06 -1.63 6.04
C VAL A 22 -2.60 -0.40 5.26
N ALA A 23 -1.63 0.37 5.76
CA ALA A 23 -1.09 1.54 5.08
C ALA A 23 -0.37 1.20 3.76
N ASN A 24 0.16 -0.01 3.64
CA ASN A 24 0.78 -0.50 2.41
C ASN A 24 -0.24 -0.97 1.35
N ARG A 25 -1.54 -0.96 1.63
CA ARG A 25 -2.56 -1.21 0.60
C ARG A 25 -2.77 0.04 -0.22
N ASN A 26 -2.90 -0.13 -1.54
CA ASN A 26 -3.14 0.96 -2.48
C ASN A 26 -2.09 2.08 -2.40
N ASN A 27 -0.84 1.68 -2.12
CA ASN A 27 0.29 2.58 -1.91
C ASN A 27 1.12 2.82 -3.17
N ILE A 28 0.59 2.47 -4.34
CA ILE A 28 1.23 2.73 -5.63
C ILE A 28 0.25 3.53 -6.47
N PHE A 29 0.58 4.78 -6.73
CA PHE A 29 -0.11 5.59 -7.71
C PHE A 29 0.32 5.16 -9.12
N CYS A 30 -0.65 4.87 -9.96
CA CYS A 30 -0.46 4.44 -11.34
C CYS A 30 -1.03 5.49 -12.30
N HIS A 31 -0.22 5.90 -13.28
CA HIS A 31 -0.63 6.80 -14.36
C HIS A 31 -0.27 6.17 -15.72
N CYS A 32 -1.27 5.86 -16.54
CA CYS A 32 -1.03 5.33 -17.87
C CYS A 32 -0.62 6.43 -18.83
N ARG A 33 0.62 6.41 -19.30
CA ARG A 33 1.13 7.42 -20.25
C ARG A 33 0.48 7.34 -21.64
N SER A 34 -0.21 6.25 -21.97
CA SER A 34 -0.87 6.06 -23.27
C SER A 34 -2.27 6.65 -23.33
N CYS A 35 -3.05 6.55 -22.26
CA CYS A 35 -4.46 7.01 -22.25
C CYS A 35 -4.77 8.03 -21.15
N GLY A 36 -3.83 8.31 -20.26
CA GLY A 36 -4.00 9.24 -19.14
C GLY A 36 -4.85 8.72 -17.99
N TYR A 37 -5.23 7.43 -17.98
CA TYR A 37 -5.99 6.85 -16.88
C TYR A 37 -5.13 6.74 -15.61
N GLU A 38 -5.72 7.09 -14.47
CA GLU A 38 -5.06 7.18 -13.17
C GLU A 38 -5.80 6.32 -12.14
N TRP A 39 -5.04 5.60 -11.32
CA TRP A 39 -5.58 4.75 -10.27
C TRP A 39 -4.53 4.49 -9.19
N VAL A 40 -4.92 3.80 -8.12
CA VAL A 40 -4.01 3.29 -7.10
C VAL A 40 -4.06 1.77 -7.07
N ASP A 41 -2.91 1.15 -6.85
CA ASP A 41 -2.74 -0.30 -6.76
C ASP A 41 -1.84 -0.65 -5.55
N SER A 42 -1.83 -1.92 -5.18
CA SER A 42 -0.92 -2.47 -4.17
C SER A 42 0.29 -3.20 -4.80
N SER A 43 0.30 -3.39 -6.13
CA SER A 43 1.32 -4.14 -6.85
C SER A 43 2.03 -3.32 -7.92
N PHE A 44 3.31 -3.64 -8.15
CA PHE A 44 4.07 -3.12 -9.29
C PHE A 44 3.85 -3.98 -10.55
N GLY A 45 4.09 -3.38 -11.72
CA GLY A 45 4.04 -4.08 -13.01
C GLY A 45 2.63 -4.26 -13.57
N VAL A 46 1.68 -3.43 -13.14
CA VAL A 46 0.29 -3.51 -13.58
C VAL A 46 0.10 -3.03 -15.01
N VAL A 47 -0.86 -3.64 -15.70
CA VAL A 47 -1.30 -3.24 -17.05
C VAL A 47 -2.50 -2.33 -16.92
N CYS A 48 -2.54 -1.26 -17.72
CA CYS A 48 -3.69 -0.35 -17.71
C CYS A 48 -4.97 -1.08 -18.13
N SER A 49 -5.95 -1.14 -17.24
CA SER A 49 -7.25 -1.80 -17.48
C SER A 49 -8.09 -1.10 -18.55
N ASN A 50 -7.89 0.20 -18.76
CA ASN A 50 -8.65 0.99 -19.73
C ASN A 50 -8.19 0.77 -21.19
N CYS A 51 -6.89 0.59 -21.43
CA CYS A 51 -6.34 0.53 -22.80
C CYS A 51 -5.40 -0.66 -23.07
N GLY A 52 -5.10 -1.50 -22.07
CA GLY A 52 -4.19 -2.64 -22.20
C GLY A 52 -2.70 -2.26 -22.32
N SER A 53 -2.36 -0.97 -22.15
CA SER A 53 -0.97 -0.51 -22.25
C SER A 53 -0.14 -0.94 -21.04
N HIS A 54 1.11 -1.32 -21.31
CA HIS A 54 2.13 -1.60 -20.31
C HIS A 54 2.93 -0.34 -19.94
N ASN A 55 2.70 0.78 -20.64
CA ASN A 55 3.38 2.04 -20.39
C ASN A 55 2.70 2.81 -19.24
N VAL A 56 2.88 2.28 -18.03
CA VAL A 56 2.29 2.81 -16.80
C VAL A 56 3.40 3.32 -15.88
N GLU A 57 3.37 4.61 -15.58
CA GLU A 57 4.20 5.19 -14.52
C GLU A 57 3.64 4.77 -13.16
N GLN A 58 4.53 4.33 -12.26
CA GLN A 58 4.18 3.81 -10.95
C GLN A 58 5.04 4.49 -9.90
N ILE A 59 4.39 5.19 -8.97
CA ILE A 59 5.05 5.98 -7.93
C ILE A 59 4.48 5.54 -6.59
N SER A 60 5.35 5.17 -5.65
CA SER A 60 4.91 4.88 -4.29
C SER A 60 4.27 6.12 -3.66
N CYS A 61 3.05 5.97 -3.14
CA CYS A 61 2.28 7.02 -2.51
C CYS A 61 1.82 6.58 -1.12
N TRP A 62 1.68 7.56 -0.22
CA TRP A 62 1.06 7.34 1.08
C TRP A 62 -0.36 7.90 1.02
N GLN A 63 -1.34 7.01 1.17
CA GLN A 63 -2.74 7.37 1.32
C GLN A 63 -3.02 7.40 2.82
N PHE A 64 -3.43 8.55 3.35
CA PHE A 64 -4.01 8.63 4.68
C PHE A 64 -5.51 8.43 4.50
N PRO A 65 -6.12 7.37 5.08
CA PRO A 65 -7.57 7.28 5.11
C PRO A 65 -8.11 8.51 5.87
N ASP A 66 -9.13 9.17 5.32
CA ASP A 66 -9.74 10.36 5.90
C ASP A 66 -10.65 10.07 7.12
N ASP A 67 -10.80 8.80 7.53
CA ASP A 67 -11.58 8.33 8.71
C ASP A 67 -10.71 7.54 9.69
#